data_AF-A0A7V4UGS0-F1
#
_entry.id   AF-A0A7V4UGS0-F1
#
_cell.length_a   1.000
_cell.length_b   1.000
_cell.length_c   1.000
_cell.angle_alpha   90.00
_cell.angle_beta   90.00
_cell.angle_gamma   90.00
#
_symmetry.space_group_name_H-M   'P 1'
#
loop_
_entity.id
_entity.type
_entity.pdbx_description
1 polymer ?
#
loop_
_entity_poly.entity_id
_entity_poly.type
_entity_poly.pdbx_seq_one_letter_code
_entity_poly.pdbx_strand_id
1 'polypeptide(L)' 'MAQRLGDETVLIHMGTNQIYELNRTASVLWELIGEGLDRAEIEARLLAAFDVDVAMLAPEIDALFAQLQAEHLVTDDDRD' A
#
# COMPACT_ATOMS: atom_id res chain seq x y z
N MET A 1 6.18 0.58 10.48
CA MET A 1 5.73 -0.71 11.05
C MET A 1 4.22 -0.75 10.96
N ALA A 2 3.62 -1.84 10.47
CA ALA A 2 2.16 -2.00 10.45
C ALA A 2 1.70 -2.87 11.62
N GLN A 3 0.60 -2.48 12.25
CA GLN A 3 -0.08 -3.24 13.30
C GLN A 3 -1.56 -3.37 12.92
N ARG A 4 -2.08 -4.59 12.88
CA ARG A 4 -3.53 -4.82 12.72
C ARG A 4 -4.25 -4.60 14.05
N LEU A 5 -5.29 -3.78 14.04
CA LEU A 5 -6.15 -3.49 15.18
C LEU A 5 -7.58 -3.90 14.81
N GLY A 6 -7.96 -5.13 15.11
CA GLY A 6 -9.24 -5.70 14.66
C GLY A 6 -9.26 -5.98 13.15
N ASP A 7 -10.23 -5.40 12.44
CA ASP A 7 -10.37 -5.51 10.98
C ASP A 7 -9.58 -4.42 10.22
N GLU A 8 -8.99 -3.46 10.95
CA GLU A 8 -8.30 -2.30 10.37
C GLU A 8 -6.78 -2.45 10.50
N THR A 9 -6.04 -2.05 9.47
CA THR A 9 -4.57 -2.05 9.51
C THR A 9 -4.08 -0.65 9.78
N VAL A 10 -3.27 -0.51 10.81
CA VAL A 10 -2.72 0.78 11.24
C VAL A 10 -1.23 0.80 10.93
N LEU A 11 -0.80 1.78 10.13
CA LEU A 11 0.59 2.01 9.81
C LEU A 11 1.17 3.06 10.75
N ILE A 12 2.19 2.67 11.51
CA ILE A 12 2.93 3.57 12.40
C ILE A 12 4.22 3.98 11.70
N HIS A 13 4.32 5.27 11.40
CA HIS A 13 5.54 5.90 10.93
C HIS A 13 6.42 6.28 12.12
N MET A 14 7.47 5.49 12.40
CA MET A 14 8.32 5.70 13.57
C MET A 14 9.17 6.99 13.49
N GLY A 15 9.48 7.48 12.29
CA GLY A 15 10.30 8.69 12.12
C GLY A 15 9.55 10.00 12.34
N THR A 16 8.23 10.01 12.10
CA THR A 16 7.35 11.20 12.22
C THR A 16 6.34 11.03 13.37
N ASN A 17 6.33 9.84 13.98
CA ASN A 17 5.40 9.44 15.04
C ASN A 17 3.92 9.59 14.63
N GLN A 18 3.64 9.52 13.33
CA GLN A 18 2.31 9.57 12.76
C GLN A 18 1.72 8.17 12.60
N ILE A 19 0.41 8.09 12.74
CA ILE A 19 -0.38 6.88 12.64
C ILE A 19 -1.33 7.07 11.45
N TYR A 20 -1.25 6.17 10.47
CA TYR A 20 -2.15 6.14 9.33
C TYR A 20 -3.07 4.93 9.45
N GLU A 21 -4.37 5.16 9.28
CA GLU A 21 -5.33 4.08 9.11
C GLU A 21 -5.36 3.68 7.64
N LEU A 22 -5.07 2.42 7.36
CA LEU A 22 -5.13 1.87 6.02
C LEU A 22 -6.54 1.33 5.79
N ASN A 23 -7.17 1.79 4.71
CA ASN A 23 -8.38 1.15 4.21
C ASN A 23 -8.07 -0.31 3.79
N ARG A 24 -9.12 -1.06 3.44
CA ARG A 24 -8.97 -2.48 3.06
C ARG A 24 -7.97 -2.66 1.90
N THR A 25 -8.01 -1.78 0.90
CA THR A 25 -7.10 -1.80 -0.26
C THR A 25 -5.66 -1.54 0.15
N ALA A 26 -5.41 -0.51 0.94
CA ALA A 26 -4.11 -0.09 1.41
C ALA A 26 -3.49 -1.13 2.37
N SER A 27 -4.32 -1.82 3.15
CA SER A 27 -3.90 -2.95 3.99
C SER A 27 -3.32 -4.07 3.13
N VAL A 28 -4.08 -4.51 2.11
CA VAL A 28 -3.63 -5.57 1.19
C VAL A 28 -2.40 -5.13 0.40
N LEU A 29 -2.37 -3.89 -0.09
CA LEU A 29 -1.21 -3.31 -0.76
C LEU A 29 0.03 -3.37 0.13
N TRP A 30 -0.08 -2.97 1.40
CA TRP A 30 1.02 -3.02 2.35
C TRP A 30 1.53 -4.45 2.60
N GLU A 31 0.63 -5.43 2.68
CA GLU A 31 1.02 -6.84 2.80
C GLU A 31 1.78 -7.31 1.55
N LEU A 32 1.31 -6.97 0.35
CA LEU A 32 1.94 -7.34 -0.92
C LEU A 32 3.32 -6.67 -1.12
N ILE A 33 3.49 -5.43 -0.67
CA ILE A 33 4.81 -4.75 -0.64
C ILE A 33 5.76 -5.53 0.28
N GLY A 34 5.27 -6.04 1.41
CA GLY A 34 6.05 -6.89 2.32
C GLY A 34 6.47 -8.23 1.73
N GLU A 35 5.74 -8.73 0.72
CA GLU A 35 6.10 -9.94 -0.04
C GLU A 35 7.23 -9.69 -1.07
N GLY A 36 7.60 -8.42 -1.32
CA GLY A 36 8.62 -8.05 -2.29
C GLY A 36 8.15 -8.15 -3.74
N LEU A 37 6.84 -7.99 -3.96
CA LEU A 37 6.24 -8.03 -5.30
C LEU A 37 6.42 -6.70 -6.03
N ASP A 38 6.51 -6.79 -7.36
CA ASP A 38 6.58 -5.62 -8.21
C ASP A 38 5.21 -4.94 -8.35
N ARG A 39 5.21 -3.64 -8.67
CA ARG A 39 3.99 -2.83 -8.80
C ARG A 39 2.91 -3.47 -9.68
N ALA A 40 3.30 -4.05 -10.82
CA ALA A 40 2.38 -4.69 -11.75
C ALA A 40 1.72 -5.95 -11.14
N GLU A 41 2.46 -6.73 -10.36
CA GLU A 41 1.94 -7.91 -9.68
C GLU A 41 1.00 -7.52 -8.55
N ILE A 42 1.36 -6.48 -7.81
CA ILE A 42 0.55 -5.89 -6.75
C ILE A 42 -0.80 -5.42 -7.31
N GLU A 43 -0.79 -4.68 -8.42
CA GLU A 43 -2.00 -4.17 -9.07
C GLU A 43 -2.91 -5.31 -9.56
N ALA A 44 -2.34 -6.34 -10.19
CA ALA A 44 -3.08 -7.52 -10.62
C ALA A 44 -3.73 -8.27 -9.43
N ARG A 45 -3.01 -8.38 -8.31
CA ARG A 45 -3.52 -9.01 -7.07
C ARG A 45 -4.66 -8.20 -6.45
N LEU A 46 -4.53 -6.88 -6.42
CA LEU A 46 -5.57 -6.00 -5.89
C LEU A 46 -6.82 -6.01 -6.77
N LEU A 47 -6.68 -5.98 -8.08
CA LEU A 47 -7.81 -6.13 -9.01
C LEU A 47 -8.57 -7.44 -8.78
N ALA A 48 -7.84 -8.54 -8.65
CA ALA A 48 -8.44 -9.84 -8.36
C ALA A 48 -9.10 -9.93 -6.97
N ALA A 49 -8.59 -9.19 -5.98
CA ALA A 49 -9.09 -9.23 -4.61
C ALA A 49 -10.31 -8.33 -4.35
N PHE A 50 -10.46 -7.24 -5.11
CA PHE A 50 -11.48 -6.22 -4.84
C PHE A 50 -12.63 -6.17 -5.86
N ASP A 51 -12.56 -6.88 -6.98
CA ASP A 51 -13.59 -6.89 -8.05
C ASP A 51 -13.98 -5.46 -8.49
N VAL A 52 -12.99 -4.56 -8.53
CA VAL A 52 -13.15 -3.14 -8.92
C VAL A 52 -12.49 -2.87 -10.27
N ASP A 53 -12.92 -1.81 -10.93
CA ASP A 53 -12.36 -1.37 -12.21
C ASP A 53 -10.94 -0.80 -12.02
N VAL A 54 -10.02 -1.16 -12.92
CA VAL A 54 -8.64 -0.67 -12.92
C VAL A 54 -8.56 0.85 -13.02
N ALA A 55 -9.51 1.48 -13.71
CA ALA A 55 -9.55 2.93 -13.83
C ALA A 55 -9.83 3.63 -12.49
N MET A 56 -10.47 2.94 -11.53
CA MET A 56 -10.72 3.46 -10.19
C MET A 56 -9.58 3.11 -9.23
N LEU A 57 -8.98 1.93 -9.39
CA LEU A 57 -7.98 1.41 -8.47
C LEU A 57 -6.58 1.99 -8.72
N ALA A 58 -6.18 2.19 -9.97
CA ALA A 58 -4.87 2.75 -10.33
C ALA A 58 -4.57 4.11 -9.65
N PRO A 59 -5.48 5.12 -9.68
CA PRO A 59 -5.20 6.40 -9.01
C PRO A 59 -5.14 6.27 -7.48
N GLU A 60 -5.86 5.33 -6.87
CA GLU A 60 -5.75 5.06 -5.43
C GLU A 60 -4.39 4.44 -5.07
N ILE A 61 -3.93 3.46 -5.87
CA ILE A 61 -2.61 2.84 -5.71
C ILE A 61 -1.51 3.89 -5.89
N ASP A 62 -1.56 4.70 -6.95
CA ASP A 62 -0.59 5.77 -7.19
C ASP A 62 -0.56 6.79 -6.05
N ALA A 63 -1.72 7.22 -5.56
CA ALA A 63 -1.81 8.15 -4.43
C ALA A 63 -1.19 7.54 -3.15
N LEU A 64 -1.43 6.25 -2.89
CA LEU A 64 -0.85 5.58 -1.73
C LEU A 64 0.67 5.44 -1.87
N PHE A 65 1.17 5.01 -3.01
CA PHE A 65 2.62 4.94 -3.28
C PHE A 65 3.27 6.31 -3.14
N ALA A 66 2.68 7.35 -3.72
CA ALA A 66 3.19 8.72 -3.60
C ALA A 66 3.26 9.18 -2.14
N GLN A 67 2.24 8.88 -1.34
CA GLN A 67 2.24 9.22 0.08
C GLN A 67 3.30 8.43 0.86
N LEU A 68 3.43 7.13 0.59
CA LEU A 68 4.43 6.28 1.25
C LEU A 68 5.86 6.69 0.87
N GLN A 69 6.09 7.08 -0.39
CA GLN A 69 7.38 7.60 -0.85
C GLN A 69 7.69 8.97 -0.24
N ALA A 70 6.70 9.87 -0.17
CA ALA A 70 6.86 11.20 0.46
C ALA A 70 7.25 11.08 1.94
N GLU A 71 6.73 10.07 2.62
CA GLU A 71 7.08 9.76 4.02
C GLU A 71 8.34 8.88 4.14
N HIS A 72 9.04 8.55 3.05
CA HIS A 72 10.23 7.68 3.04
C HIS A 72 9.99 6.26 3.62
N LEU A 73 8.77 5.75 3.52
CA LEU A 73 8.39 4.42 4.00
C LEU A 73 8.71 3.31 3.02
N VAL A 74 8.67 3.62 1.73
CA VAL A 74 8.97 2.70 0.63
C VAL A 74 9.93 3.39 -0.33
N THR A 75 10.92 2.66 -0.81
CA THR A 75 11.72 3.07 -1.97
C THR A 75 11.15 2.40 -3.20
N ASP A 76 10.96 3.19 -4.25
CA ASP A 76 10.75 2.68 -5.60
C ASP A 76 12.04 1.94 -5.98
N ASP A 77 12.11 0.64 -5.76
CA ASP A 77 13.15 -0.20 -6.37
C ASP A 77 12.73 -0.42 -7.84
N ASP A 78 12.60 0.68 -8.59
CA ASP A 78 12.62 0.64 -10.05
C ASP A 78 14.07 0.32 -10.43
N ARG A 79 14.37 -0.97 -10.42
CA ARG A 79 15.68 -1.47 -10.82
C ARG A 79 15.66 -1.71 -12.33
N ASP A 80 16.04 -0.64 -13.05
CA ASP A 80 16.73 -0.56 -14.37
C ASP A 80 16.41 -1.64 -15.43
#